data_AF-A0A359D8R5-F1
#
_entry.id   AF-A0A359D8R5-F1
#
_cell.length_a   1.000
_cell.length_b   1.000
_cell.length_c   1.000
_cell.angle_alpha   90.00
_cell.angle_beta   90.00
_cell.angle_gamma   90.00
#
_symmetry.space_group_name_H-M   'P 1'
#
loop_
_entity.id
_entity.type
_entity.pdbx_description
1 polymer ?
#
loop_
_entity_poly.entity_id
_entity_poly.type
_entity_poly.pdbx_seq_one_letter_code
_entity_poly.pdbx_strand_id
1 'polypeptide(L)'
;HGLPIEHKVETTFGKNQPSDLTRERCRTYAGEQIEGQKADFIRLGVLGDWDNPYKTMAFANEAGEIRALAEMVKQGFVFKGLKPVNW
;
A
#
# COMPACT_ATOMS: atom_id res chain seq x y z
N HIS A 1 0.00 1.49 -0.73
CA HIS A 1 1.25 1.43 0.05
C HIS A 1 2.43 1.86 -0.81
N GLY A 2 3.57 2.11 -0.18
CA GLY A 2 4.86 2.24 -0.85
C GLY A 2 5.29 3.67 -1.13
N LEU A 3 6.61 3.80 -1.31
CA LEU A 3 7.33 5.07 -1.45
C LEU A 3 6.76 6.02 -2.53
N PRO A 4 6.26 5.57 -3.70
CA PRO A 4 5.73 6.49 -4.71
C PRO A 4 4.51 7.29 -4.21
N ILE A 5 3.62 6.67 -3.43
CA ILE A 5 2.44 7.35 -2.87
C ILE A 5 2.87 8.29 -1.75
N GLU A 6 3.76 7.83 -0.86
CA GLU A 6 4.30 8.63 0.24
C GLU A 6 4.99 9.89 -0.30
N HIS A 7 5.85 9.76 -1.31
CA HIS A 7 6.50 10.89 -1.97
C HIS A 7 5.49 11.88 -2.56
N LYS A 8 4.39 11.38 -3.16
CA LYS A 8 3.35 12.26 -3.71
C LYS A 8 2.63 13.04 -2.61
N VAL A 9 2.26 12.38 -1.52
CA VAL A 9 1.64 13.02 -0.35
C VAL A 9 2.58 14.05 0.25
N GLU A 10 3.86 13.73 0.43
CA GLU A 10 4.86 14.69 0.92
C GLU A 10 5.02 15.90 -0.02
N THR A 11 5.01 15.68 -1.32
CA THR A 11 5.11 16.77 -2.32
C THR A 11 3.88 17.69 -2.25
N THR A 12 2.70 17.13 -1.99
CA THR A 12 1.45 17.89 -1.95
C THR A 12 1.21 18.59 -0.61
N PHE A 13 1.58 17.96 0.51
CA PHE A 13 1.22 18.42 1.85
C PHE A 13 2.42 18.82 2.72
N GLY A 14 3.65 18.67 2.23
CA GLY A 14 4.87 18.90 2.98
C GLY A 14 5.37 17.68 3.75
N LYS A 15 6.65 17.68 4.10
CA LYS A 15 7.33 16.62 4.86
C LYS A 15 7.06 16.73 6.37
N ASN A 16 7.42 15.69 7.13
CA ASN A 16 7.41 15.64 8.60
C ASN A 16 6.03 15.83 9.26
N GLN A 17 4.97 15.38 8.60
CA GLN A 17 3.64 15.36 9.19
C GLN A 17 3.51 14.20 10.19
N PRO A 18 2.58 14.29 11.16
CA PRO A 18 2.24 13.16 12.03
C PRO A 18 1.99 11.88 11.21
N SER A 19 2.52 10.76 11.69
CA SER A 19 2.56 9.52 10.89
C SER A 19 1.18 8.93 10.63
N ASP A 20 0.26 9.09 11.56
CA ASP A 20 -1.16 8.76 11.42
C ASP A 20 -1.82 9.58 10.31
N LEU A 21 -1.62 10.90 10.33
CA LEU A 21 -2.14 11.82 9.32
C LEU A 21 -1.56 11.52 7.93
N THR A 22 -0.27 11.25 7.84
CA THR A 22 0.38 10.86 6.58
C THR A 22 -0.23 9.57 6.03
N ARG A 23 -0.47 8.56 6.89
CA ARG A 23 -1.06 7.28 6.47
C ARG A 23 -2.50 7.42 6.02
N GLU A 24 -3.28 8.26 6.70
CA GLU A 24 -4.64 8.61 6.29
C GLU A 24 -4.63 9.24 4.89
N ARG A 25 -3.80 10.25 4.67
CA ARG A 25 -3.66 10.93 3.38
C ARG A 25 -3.19 9.98 2.26
N CYS A 26 -2.26 9.09 2.55
CA CYS A 26 -1.84 8.05 1.60
C CYS A 26 -2.99 7.10 1.23
N ARG A 27 -3.83 6.70 2.20
CA ARG A 27 -5.02 5.87 1.93
C ARG A 27 -6.06 6.61 1.10
N THR A 28 -6.33 7.88 1.41
CA THR A 28 -7.24 8.74 0.64
C THR A 28 -6.75 8.90 -0.79
N TYR A 29 -5.49 9.32 -0.98
CA TYR A 29 -4.89 9.46 -2.31
C TYR A 29 -4.95 8.15 -3.10
N ALA A 30 -4.58 7.02 -2.49
CA ALA A 30 -4.66 5.72 -3.15
C ALA A 30 -6.09 5.38 -3.58
N GLY A 31 -7.10 5.69 -2.75
CA GLY A 31 -8.51 5.50 -3.06
C GLY A 31 -8.94 6.30 -4.29
N GLU A 32 -8.60 7.59 -4.34
CA GLU A 32 -8.89 8.45 -5.49
C GLU A 32 -8.26 7.92 -6.79
N GLN A 33 -6.99 7.51 -6.74
CA GLN A 33 -6.30 6.95 -7.90
C GLN A 33 -6.92 5.63 -8.37
N ILE A 34 -7.37 4.78 -7.44
CA ILE A 34 -8.05 3.51 -7.77
C ILE A 34 -9.34 3.79 -8.53
N GLU A 35 -10.18 4.72 -8.06
CA GLU A 35 -11.46 5.00 -8.72
C GLU A 35 -11.27 5.59 -10.13
N GLY A 36 -10.28 6.47 -10.32
CA GLY A 36 -9.92 6.98 -11.64
C GLY A 36 -9.50 5.86 -12.60
N GLN A 37 -8.53 5.03 -12.19
CA GLN A 37 -8.04 3.93 -13.03
C GLN A 37 -9.12 2.88 -13.31
N LYS A 38 -9.95 2.56 -12.31
CA LYS A 38 -11.10 1.66 -12.45
C LYS A 38 -12.05 2.15 -13.54
N ALA A 39 -12.41 3.44 -13.51
CA ALA A 39 -13.29 4.02 -14.52
C ALA A 39 -12.68 3.92 -15.93
N ASP A 40 -11.38 4.18 -16.07
CA ASP A 40 -10.68 4.06 -17.35
C ASP A 40 -10.63 2.62 -17.87
N PHE A 41 -10.37 1.63 -17.00
CA PHE A 41 -10.39 0.23 -17.40
C PHE A 41 -11.79 -0.25 -17.82
N ILE A 42 -12.83 0.14 -17.09
CA ILE A 42 -14.23 -0.16 -17.47
C ILE A 42 -14.54 0.46 -18.84
N ARG A 43 -14.12 1.71 -19.07
CA ARG A 43 -14.29 2.40 -20.34
C ARG A 43 -13.59 1.70 -21.51
N LEU A 44 -12.43 1.07 -21.26
CA LEU A 44 -11.72 0.26 -22.24
C LEU A 44 -12.35 -1.13 -22.49
N GLY A 45 -13.44 -1.46 -21.79
CA GLY A 45 -14.15 -2.73 -21.94
C GLY A 45 -13.52 -3.89 -21.19
N VAL A 46 -12.64 -3.63 -20.21
CA VAL A 46 -12.05 -4.68 -19.38
C VAL A 46 -13.13 -5.28 -18.46
N LEU A 47 -13.26 -6.61 -18.51
CA LEU A 47 -14.17 -7.37 -17.66
C LEU A 47 -13.48 -7.74 -16.35
N GLY A 48 -14.14 -7.50 -15.22
CA GLY A 48 -13.61 -7.80 -13.89
C GLY A 48 -14.66 -7.62 -12.80
N ASP A 49 -14.36 -8.15 -11.60
CA ASP A 49 -15.14 -7.87 -10.38
C ASP A 49 -14.75 -6.49 -9.85
N TRP A 50 -15.40 -5.48 -10.42
CA TRP A 50 -15.13 -4.07 -10.15
C TRP A 50 -15.67 -3.58 -8.81
N ASP A 51 -16.63 -4.29 -8.23
CA ASP A 51 -17.24 -3.95 -6.93
C ASP A 51 -16.44 -4.50 -5.76
N ASN A 52 -15.70 -5.59 -5.97
CA ASN A 52 -14.82 -6.18 -4.97
C ASN A 52 -13.38 -6.40 -5.49
N PRO A 53 -12.67 -5.33 -5.91
CA PRO A 53 -11.30 -5.46 -6.38
C PRO A 53 -10.35 -5.73 -5.21
N TYR A 54 -9.33 -6.55 -5.45
CA TYR A 54 -8.22 -6.73 -4.51
C TYR A 54 -7.49 -5.39 -4.27
N LYS A 55 -7.27 -5.04 -3.01
CA LYS A 55 -6.49 -3.86 -2.59
C LYS A 55 -5.47 -4.28 -1.54
N THR A 56 -4.19 -3.97 -1.75
CA THR A 56 -3.14 -4.35 -0.79
C THR A 56 -3.37 -3.72 0.60
N MET A 57 -4.00 -2.55 0.64
CA MET A 57 -4.36 -1.83 1.87
C MET A 57 -5.66 -2.31 2.53
N ALA A 58 -6.35 -3.30 1.97
CA ALA A 58 -7.51 -3.89 2.62
C ALA A 58 -7.07 -4.60 3.90
N PHE A 59 -7.80 -4.38 5.00
CA PHE A 59 -7.43 -4.94 6.31
C PHE A 59 -7.29 -6.47 6.31
N ALA A 60 -8.13 -7.16 5.54
CA ALA A 60 -8.02 -8.61 5.38
C ALA A 60 -6.70 -9.03 4.71
N ASN A 61 -6.24 -8.28 3.71
CA ASN A 61 -4.97 -8.53 3.04
C ASN A 61 -3.79 -8.22 3.97
N GLU A 62 -3.78 -7.06 4.63
CA GLU A 62 -2.73 -6.69 5.60
C GLU A 62 -2.63 -7.73 6.74
N ALA A 63 -3.76 -8.23 7.23
CA ALA A 63 -3.77 -9.31 8.21
C ALA A 63 -3.20 -10.63 7.64
N GLY A 64 -3.42 -10.91 6.36
CA GLY A 64 -2.80 -12.04 5.66
C GLY A 64 -1.28 -11.90 5.58
N GLU A 65 -0.79 -10.73 5.19
CA GLU A 65 0.65 -10.41 5.11
C GLU A 65 1.34 -10.61 6.47
N ILE A 66 0.74 -10.13 7.56
CA ILE A 66 1.28 -10.31 8.91
C ILE A 66 1.31 -11.78 9.33
N ARG A 67 0.27 -12.57 9.01
CA ARG A 67 0.25 -14.01 9.33
C ARG A 67 1.34 -14.77 8.55
N ALA A 68 1.52 -14.45 7.27
CA ALA A 68 2.57 -15.05 6.45
C ALA A 68 3.97 -14.73 7.01
N LEU A 69 4.21 -13.44 7.34
CA LEU A 69 5.47 -13.03 7.96
C LEU A 69 5.70 -13.73 9.30
N ALA A 70 4.67 -13.83 10.15
CA ALA A 70 4.77 -14.50 11.44
C ALA A 70 5.18 -15.98 11.29
N GLU A 71 4.68 -16.67 10.27
CA GLU A 71 5.08 -18.06 9.99
C GLU A 71 6.55 -18.15 9.57
N MET A 72 7.03 -17.26 8.70
CA MET A 72 8.44 -17.20 8.32
C MET A 72 9.36 -16.90 9.50
N VAL A 73 8.91 -16.04 10.43
CA VAL A 73 9.63 -15.75 11.68
C VAL A 73 9.71 -16.98 12.57
N LYS A 74 8.61 -17.72 12.76
CA LYS A 74 8.58 -18.95 13.56
C LYS A 74 9.52 -20.03 13.03
N GLN A 75 9.66 -20.13 11.70
CA GLN A 75 10.55 -21.08 11.04
C GLN A 75 12.02 -20.65 11.03
N GLY A 76 12.35 -19.45 11.54
CA GLY A 76 13.73 -18.95 11.63
C GLY A 76 14.29 -18.38 10.33
N PHE A 77 13.45 -18.12 9.32
CA PHE A 77 13.91 -17.53 8.05
C PHE A 77 14.14 -16.01 8.12
N VAL A 78 13.61 -15.35 9.14
CA VAL A 78 13.69 -13.89 9.32
C VAL A 78 14.67 -13.57 10.45
N PHE A 79 15.67 -12.75 10.16
CA PHE A 79 16.64 -12.28 11.14
C PHE A 79 17.00 -10.80 10.89
N LYS A 80 17.52 -10.15 11.94
CA LYS A 80 18.05 -8.79 11.85
C LYS A 80 19.58 -8.86 11.77
N GLY A 81 20.16 -8.12 10.83
CA GLY A 81 21.61 -8.05 10.64
C GLY A 81 22.05 -6.67 10.16
N LEU A 82 23.32 -6.55 9.78
CA LEU A 82 23.90 -5.32 9.22
C LEU A 82 24.38 -5.60 7.79
N LYS A 83 23.96 -4.74 6.87
CA LYS A 83 24.35 -4.77 5.46
C LYS A 83 24.33 -3.32 4.96
N PRO A 84 25.36 -2.83 4.25
CA PRO A 84 25.26 -1.56 3.54
C PRO A 84 24.09 -1.61 2.55
N VAL A 85 23.24 -0.59 2.58
CA VAL A 85 22.07 -0.44 1.70
C VAL A 85 22.13 0.92 1.02
N ASN A 86 21.57 1.01 -0.18
CA ASN A 86 21.36 2.30 -0.83
C ASN A 86 20.36 3.11 0.01
N TRP A 87 20.72 4.35 0.34
CA TRP A 87 19.94 5.23 1.20
C TRP A 87 19.62 6.53 0.46
#